data_AF-A0A1M7R0H0-F1
#
_entry.id   AF-A0A1M7R0H0-F1
#
_cell.length_a   1.000
_cell.length_b   1.000
_cell.length_c   1.000
_cell.angle_alpha   90.00
_cell.angle_beta   90.00
_cell.angle_gamma   90.00
#
_symmetry.space_group_name_H-M   'P 1'
#
loop_
_entity.id
_entity.type
_entity.pdbx_description
1 polymer ?
#
loop_
_entity_poly.entity_id
_entity_poly.type
_entity_poly.pdbx_seq_one_letter_code
_entity_poly.pdbx_strand_id
1 'polypeptide(L)'
;MDLPIRPARGVGCTRRRFVWLVPAGAALLASAHGKPKPAAPPDPSTFAHLDERDPHAKAVGYVEDAARVDRKAYPKFTAGSTCDNCALYRVPAQPWSECTLFPRKLVAARGWCDAYVRRAVP
;
A
#
# COMPACT_ATOMS: atom_id res chain seq x y z
N MET A 1 -46.78 32.79 -20.35
CA MET A 1 -46.57 31.47 -19.71
C MET A 1 -45.09 31.36 -19.35
N ASP A 2 -44.59 32.21 -18.46
CA ASP A 2 -44.80 32.21 -16.99
C ASP A 2 -43.94 31.12 -16.30
N LEU A 3 -42.99 31.58 -15.48
CA LEU A 3 -41.97 30.89 -14.65
C LEU A 3 -42.64 30.02 -13.53
N PRO A 4 -41.97 29.52 -12.45
CA PRO A 4 -40.55 29.32 -12.07
C PRO A 4 -40.30 27.86 -11.54
N ILE A 5 -39.10 27.41 -11.09
CA ILE A 5 -38.64 27.41 -9.68
C ILE A 5 -37.26 26.68 -9.58
N ARG A 6 -36.49 27.15 -8.60
CA ARG A 6 -35.10 26.96 -8.17
C ARG A 6 -34.78 25.64 -7.38
N PRO A 7 -33.52 25.41 -6.92
CA PRO A 7 -32.87 24.11 -6.64
C PRO A 7 -32.77 23.70 -5.15
N ALA A 8 -32.32 22.46 -4.86
CA ALA A 8 -31.71 22.05 -3.56
C ALA A 8 -30.88 20.76 -3.73
N ARG A 9 -29.55 20.75 -3.50
CA ARG A 9 -28.83 20.43 -2.23
C ARG A 9 -29.20 19.10 -1.56
N GLY A 10 -28.32 18.10 -1.76
CA GLY A 10 -27.59 17.40 -0.69
C GLY A 10 -28.32 16.45 0.27
N VAL A 11 -27.46 15.71 0.98
CA VAL A 11 -27.68 14.91 2.20
C VAL A 11 -27.84 13.41 1.97
N GLY A 12 -26.79 12.71 2.41
CA GLY A 12 -26.65 11.27 2.38
C GLY A 12 -27.71 10.51 3.20
N CYS A 13 -27.94 9.30 2.74
CA CYS A 13 -28.90 8.35 3.27
C CYS A 13 -28.46 7.87 4.67
N THR A 14 -29.22 8.30 5.67
CA THR A 14 -29.84 7.44 6.69
C THR A 14 -28.99 6.30 7.24
N ARG A 15 -28.48 6.51 8.47
CA ARG A 15 -28.70 5.57 9.60
C ARG A 15 -28.33 6.22 10.95
N ARG A 16 -28.80 7.44 11.17
CA ARG A 16 -28.97 8.03 12.51
C ARG A 16 -30.45 7.96 12.85
N ARG A 17 -30.89 6.95 13.60
CA ARG A 17 -32.10 6.95 14.44
C ARG A 17 -32.33 5.55 15.01
N PHE A 18 -31.73 5.28 16.14
CA PHE A 18 -31.98 4.23 17.13
C PHE A 18 -30.70 4.30 17.98
N VAL A 19 -30.63 5.03 19.07
CA VAL A 19 -31.47 4.96 20.26
C VAL A 19 -31.27 6.29 21.01
N TRP A 20 -32.35 7.02 21.22
CA TRP A 20 -32.45 8.02 22.27
C TRP A 20 -33.44 7.48 23.30
N LEU A 21 -33.15 7.72 24.58
CA LEU A 21 -33.93 7.46 25.81
C LEU A 21 -33.46 6.29 26.68
N VAL A 22 -32.50 6.59 27.56
CA VAL A 22 -32.39 5.96 28.90
C VAL A 22 -32.03 7.07 29.91
N PRO A 23 -32.70 7.16 31.08
CA PRO A 23 -32.69 8.33 31.97
C PRO A 23 -31.37 8.50 32.75
N ALA A 24 -31.11 9.74 33.15
CA ALA A 24 -30.01 10.13 34.01
C ALA A 24 -30.12 9.47 35.40
N GLY A 25 -29.25 8.49 35.68
CA GLY A 25 -29.03 7.91 36.99
C GLY A 25 -27.55 7.97 37.33
N ALA A 26 -27.19 8.72 38.37
CA ALA A 26 -25.82 8.91 38.83
C ALA A 26 -25.30 7.68 39.58
N ALA A 27 -24.16 7.14 39.14
CA ALA A 27 -23.27 6.32 39.99
C ALA A 27 -21.82 6.39 39.46
N LEU A 28 -20.92 6.66 40.39
CA LEU A 28 -19.50 6.91 40.23
C LEU A 28 -18.73 5.65 39.81
N LEU A 29 -18.19 5.61 38.59
CA LEU A 29 -16.93 4.93 38.23
C LEU A 29 -16.35 5.65 37.01
N ALA A 30 -15.30 6.46 37.23
CA ALA A 30 -14.51 7.05 36.15
C ALA A 30 -13.65 5.97 35.49
N SER A 31 -14.28 5.07 34.72
CA SER A 31 -13.55 4.21 33.80
C SER A 31 -13.07 5.04 32.63
N ALA A 32 -11.75 5.17 32.53
CA ALA A 32 -11.03 5.77 31.41
C ALA A 32 -11.39 5.07 30.07
N HIS A 33 -12.52 5.44 29.47
CA HIS A 33 -12.92 5.01 28.11
C HIS A 33 -12.36 5.98 27.06
N GLY A 34 -11.05 6.26 27.14
CA GLY A 34 -10.35 6.92 26.05
C GLY A 34 -10.48 6.04 24.81
N LYS A 35 -11.26 6.48 23.81
CA LYS A 35 -11.34 5.79 22.52
C LYS A 35 -9.90 5.59 22.02
N PRO A 36 -9.46 4.35 21.68
CA PRO A 36 -8.11 4.15 21.18
C PRO A 36 -7.90 5.06 19.97
N LYS A 37 -6.94 5.97 20.10
CA LYS A 37 -6.51 6.82 18.99
C LYS A 37 -6.00 5.85 17.90
N PRO A 38 -6.50 5.91 16.66
CA PRO A 38 -6.00 5.04 15.60
C PRO A 38 -4.47 5.17 15.55
N ALA A 39 -3.77 4.04 15.64
CA ALA A 39 -2.33 4.04 15.45
C ALA A 39 -2.02 4.64 14.08
N ALA A 40 -1.00 5.49 14.01
CA ALA A 40 -0.53 6.00 12.72
C ALA A 40 -0.12 4.82 11.82
N PRO A 41 -0.36 4.90 10.51
CA PRO A 41 0.14 3.89 9.59
C PRO A 41 1.68 3.79 9.70
N PRO A 42 2.26 2.59 9.55
CA PRO A 42 3.69 2.40 9.69
C PRO A 42 4.47 3.20 8.65
N ASP A 43 5.61 3.77 9.06
CA ASP A 43 6.51 4.51 8.18
C ASP A 43 7.22 3.53 7.22
N PRO A 44 7.04 3.65 5.89
CA PRO A 44 7.64 2.74 4.93
C PRO A 44 9.18 2.78 4.93
N SER A 45 9.81 3.83 5.46
CA SER A 45 11.27 3.88 5.64
C SER A 45 11.80 2.88 6.67
N THR A 46 10.93 2.33 7.52
CA THR A 46 11.27 1.34 8.56
C THR A 46 11.08 -0.11 8.12
N PHE A 47 10.59 -0.33 6.90
CA PHE A 47 10.37 -1.68 6.39
C PHE A 47 11.71 -2.41 6.19
N ALA A 48 11.71 -3.69 6.56
CA ALA A 48 12.86 -4.55 6.33
C ALA A 48 13.07 -4.78 4.83
N HIS A 49 14.33 -4.91 4.42
CA HIS A 49 14.65 -5.33 3.06
C HIS A 49 14.15 -6.76 2.82
N LEU A 50 13.77 -7.03 1.57
CA LEU A 50 13.39 -8.36 1.13
C LEU A 50 14.66 -9.22 1.02
N ASP A 51 14.76 -10.24 1.87
CA ASP A 51 15.84 -11.22 1.79
C ASP A 51 15.61 -12.14 0.58
N GLU A 52 16.62 -12.36 -0.26
CA GLU A 52 16.55 -13.28 -1.42
C GLU A 52 16.18 -14.71 -1.02
N ARG A 53 16.40 -15.09 0.25
CA ARG A 53 16.07 -16.42 0.77
C ARG A 53 14.61 -16.57 1.19
N ASP A 54 13.86 -15.48 1.28
CA ASP A 54 12.44 -15.47 1.62
C ASP A 54 11.66 -16.34 0.62
N PRO A 55 10.72 -17.20 1.08
CA PRO A 55 9.94 -18.04 0.17
C PRO A 55 9.21 -17.25 -0.94
N HIS A 56 8.74 -16.04 -0.64
CA HIS A 56 8.09 -15.17 -1.62
C HIS A 56 9.09 -14.59 -2.62
N ALA A 57 10.32 -14.26 -2.17
CA ALA A 57 11.39 -13.82 -3.05
C ALA A 57 11.80 -14.93 -4.02
N LYS A 58 12.01 -16.15 -3.50
CA LYS A 58 12.36 -17.34 -4.30
C LYS A 58 11.30 -17.69 -5.33
N ALA A 59 10.01 -17.56 -5.00
CA ALA A 59 8.91 -17.89 -5.89
C ALA A 59 8.93 -17.11 -7.21
N VAL A 60 9.52 -15.91 -7.22
CA VAL A 60 9.66 -15.06 -8.42
C VAL A 60 11.11 -14.79 -8.80
N GLY A 61 12.06 -15.51 -8.21
CA GLY A 61 13.48 -15.34 -8.50
C GLY A 61 14.03 -13.96 -8.18
N TYR A 62 13.58 -13.34 -7.10
CA TYR A 62 14.09 -12.03 -6.71
C TYR A 62 15.58 -12.10 -6.38
N VAL A 63 16.34 -11.17 -6.97
CA VAL A 63 17.73 -10.88 -6.64
C VAL A 63 17.89 -9.38 -6.41
N GLU A 64 18.77 -8.99 -5.50
CA GLU A 64 19.06 -7.58 -5.18
C GLU A 64 19.89 -6.90 -6.27
N ASP A 65 20.56 -7.69 -7.12
CA ASP A 65 21.33 -7.20 -8.28
C ASP A 65 20.91 -7.97 -9.54
N ALA A 66 20.36 -7.24 -10.51
CA ALA A 66 19.95 -7.75 -11.80
C ALA A 66 21.09 -8.43 -12.59
N ALA A 67 22.36 -8.13 -12.29
CA ALA A 67 23.50 -8.83 -12.89
C ALA A 67 23.59 -10.30 -12.45
N ARG A 68 22.96 -10.67 -11.33
CA ARG A 68 22.95 -12.03 -10.76
C ARG A 68 21.75 -12.87 -11.20
N VAL A 69 20.89 -12.35 -12.08
CA VAL A 69 19.73 -13.10 -12.59
C VAL A 69 20.20 -14.35 -13.32
N ASP A 70 19.66 -15.51 -12.95
CA ASP A 70 19.84 -16.73 -13.71
C ASP A 70 19.03 -16.65 -15.01
N ARG A 71 19.72 -16.30 -16.10
CA ARG A 71 19.10 -16.12 -17.42
C ARG A 71 18.55 -17.42 -18.02
N LYS A 72 18.99 -18.59 -17.54
CA LYS A 72 18.45 -19.88 -17.99
C LYS A 72 17.11 -20.15 -17.32
N ALA A 73 17.00 -19.85 -16.03
CA ALA A 73 15.75 -19.97 -15.27
C ALA A 73 14.73 -18.88 -15.65
N TYR A 74 15.21 -17.68 -15.98
CA TYR A 74 14.39 -16.50 -16.25
C TYR A 74 14.65 -15.92 -17.66
N PRO A 75 14.19 -16.59 -18.72
CA PRO A 75 14.42 -16.15 -20.11
C PRO A 75 13.73 -14.82 -20.46
N LYS A 76 12.77 -14.38 -19.63
CA LYS A 76 12.08 -13.08 -19.75
C LYS A 76 12.95 -11.89 -19.30
N PHE A 77 14.08 -12.14 -18.63
CA PHE A 77 14.98 -11.07 -18.22
C PHE A 77 15.60 -10.36 -19.43
N THR A 78 15.45 -9.04 -19.45
CA THR A 78 16.06 -8.17 -20.47
C THR A 78 17.15 -7.33 -19.80
N ALA A 79 18.34 -7.25 -20.38
CA ALA A 79 19.40 -6.41 -19.80
C ALA A 79 18.92 -4.96 -19.61
N GLY A 80 19.17 -4.40 -18.43
CA GLY A 80 18.65 -3.09 -18.04
C GLY A 80 17.23 -3.09 -17.48
N SER A 81 16.52 -4.22 -17.40
CA SER A 81 15.33 -4.33 -16.56
C SER A 81 15.75 -4.40 -15.09
N THR A 82 15.37 -3.40 -14.30
CA THR A 82 15.65 -3.34 -12.86
C THR A 82 14.40 -2.90 -12.12
N CYS A 83 14.36 -3.09 -10.80
CA CYS A 83 13.27 -2.58 -9.97
C CYS A 83 13.09 -1.07 -10.18
N ASP A 84 14.15 -0.29 -10.30
CA ASP A 84 14.07 1.18 -10.48
C ASP A 84 13.19 1.61 -11.68
N ASN A 85 13.23 0.86 -12.79
CA ASN A 85 12.39 1.10 -13.97
C ASN A 85 11.17 0.18 -14.09
N CYS A 86 10.85 -0.54 -13.02
CA CYS A 86 9.67 -1.38 -12.91
C CYS A 86 8.43 -0.56 -12.51
N ALA A 87 7.27 -0.89 -13.07
CA ALA A 87 5.99 -0.28 -12.73
C ALA A 87 5.57 -0.55 -11.26
N LEU A 88 6.03 -1.65 -10.68
CA LEU A 88 5.71 -2.07 -9.32
C LEU A 88 6.57 -1.41 -8.23
N TYR A 89 7.67 -0.76 -8.63
CA TYR A 89 8.55 -0.05 -7.71
C TYR A 89 7.96 1.32 -7.37
N ARG A 90 7.72 1.57 -6.09
CA ARG A 90 6.84 2.66 -5.67
C ARG A 90 7.50 4.02 -5.84
N VAL A 91 8.75 4.17 -5.41
CA VAL A 91 9.49 5.42 -5.44
C VAL A 91 10.77 5.22 -6.24
N PRO A 92 10.80 5.60 -7.54
CA PRO A 92 11.99 5.48 -8.37
C PRO A 92 13.11 6.42 -7.88
N ALA A 93 14.34 6.17 -8.34
CA ALA A 93 15.56 6.88 -7.97
C ALA A 93 15.97 6.77 -6.48
N GLN A 94 15.27 5.94 -5.71
CA GLN A 94 15.70 5.54 -4.36
C GLN A 94 16.44 4.22 -4.43
N PRO A 95 17.49 3.97 -3.62
CA PRO A 95 18.21 2.70 -3.61
C PRO A 95 17.36 1.53 -3.12
N TRP A 96 16.38 1.80 -2.26
CA TRP A 96 15.43 0.85 -1.72
C TRP A 96 14.04 1.48 -1.73
N SER A 97 13.04 0.73 -2.20
CA SER A 97 11.66 1.18 -2.18
C SER A 97 10.71 0.01 -2.03
N GLU A 98 9.48 0.33 -1.66
CA GLU A 98 8.39 -0.61 -1.63
C GLU A 98 8.13 -1.17 -3.04
N CYS A 99 7.85 -2.45 -3.10
CA CYS A 99 7.32 -3.10 -4.30
C CYS A 99 5.87 -3.49 -4.04
N THR A 100 4.95 -3.17 -4.94
CA THR A 100 3.52 -3.54 -4.79
C THR A 100 3.32 -5.06 -4.59
N LEU A 101 4.23 -5.89 -5.11
CA LEU A 101 4.20 -7.34 -4.94
C LEU A 101 4.60 -7.81 -3.53
N PHE A 102 5.44 -7.03 -2.83
CA PHE A 102 6.02 -7.40 -1.53
C PHE A 102 5.61 -6.38 -0.47
N PRO A 103 4.38 -6.49 0.07
CA PRO A 103 3.88 -5.53 1.05
C PRO A 103 4.75 -5.51 2.31
N ARG A 104 5.04 -4.31 2.80
CA ARG A 104 5.88 -4.05 3.99
C ARG A 104 7.32 -4.58 3.90
N LYS A 105 7.85 -4.68 2.67
CA LYS A 105 9.25 -5.00 2.40
C LYS A 105 9.82 -4.00 1.40
N LEU A 106 11.11 -3.77 1.47
CA LEU A 106 11.84 -2.95 0.50
C LEU A 106 12.62 -3.85 -0.47
N VAL A 107 12.56 -3.53 -1.75
CA VAL A 107 13.40 -4.17 -2.78
C VAL A 107 14.48 -3.20 -3.24
N ALA A 108 15.62 -3.74 -3.67
CA ALA A 108 16.73 -2.95 -4.17
C ALA A 108 16.39 -2.37 -5.54
N ALA A 109 16.73 -1.11 -5.79
CA ALA A 109 16.54 -0.45 -7.07
C ALA A 109 17.23 -1.20 -8.23
N ARG A 110 18.39 -1.79 -7.93
CA ARG A 110 19.19 -2.60 -8.86
C ARG A 110 18.70 -4.04 -8.99
N GLY A 111 17.73 -4.45 -8.19
CA GLY A 111 17.22 -5.80 -8.17
C GLY A 111 16.33 -6.13 -9.37
N TRP A 112 15.89 -7.38 -9.42
CA TRP A 112 14.99 -7.89 -10.45
C TRP A 112 14.20 -9.09 -9.93
N CYS A 113 13.00 -9.33 -10.49
CA CYS A 113 12.23 -10.57 -10.31
C CYS A 113 11.37 -10.85 -11.56
N ASP A 114 10.85 -12.07 -11.72
CA ASP A 114 10.08 -12.49 -12.91
C ASP A 114 8.74 -11.76 -13.08
N ALA A 115 8.25 -11.11 -12.03
CA ALA A 115 7.10 -10.21 -12.07
C ALA A 115 7.45 -8.81 -12.60
N TYR A 116 8.65 -8.61 -13.14
CA TYR A 116 9.06 -7.34 -13.74
C TYR A 116 8.07 -6.90 -14.83
N VAL A 117 7.62 -5.66 -14.71
CA VAL A 117 6.83 -4.98 -15.73
C VAL A 117 7.48 -3.63 -15.98
N ARG A 118 7.87 -3.36 -17.23
CA ARG A 118 8.45 -2.07 -17.60
C ARG A 118 7.43 -0.97 -17.32
N ARG A 119 7.88 0.09 -16.65
CA ARG A 119 7.09 1.31 -16.48
C ARG A 119 6.77 1.90 -17.86
N ALA A 120 5.50 2.22 -18.08
CA ALA A 120 5.10 2.99 -19.26
C ALA A 120 5.67 4.41 -19.13
N VAL A 121 6.34 4.88 -20.18
CA VAL A 121 6.66 6.29 -20.35
C VAL A 121 5.44 6.90 -21.03
N PRO A 122 4.75 7.87 -20.42
CA PRO A 122 3.68 8.60 -21.10
C PRO A 122 4.21 9.43 -22.28
#